data_AF-A0A661X1N5-F1
#
_entry.id   AF-A0A661X1N5-F1
#
_cell.length_a   1.000
_cell.length_b   1.000
_cell.length_c   1.000
_cell.angle_alpha   90.00
_cell.angle_beta   90.00
_cell.angle_gamma   90.00
#
_symmetry.space_group_name_H-M   'P 1'
#
loop_
_entity.id
_entity.type
_entity.pdbx_description
1 polymer ?
#
loop_
_entity_poly.entity_id
_entity_poly.type
_entity_poly.pdbx_seq_one_letter_code
_entity_poly.pdbx_strand_id
1 'polypeptide(L)'
;MISCDTAKSMLSDYMEHTLSPDERSSVEEHLSQCLECKRVFDDVAFLTQKLRTLPSIQPSENFDGQLRLRIAGNYSQASHPVVSRKGFTFGLSGAALIAVITFFVLTTNSPEPQPLIQPASNQVINRANQIASPIAHSKELQSASTAKLANSNDSLTEQPQKVNQNNIKLVDQVKN
;
A
#
# COMPACT_ATOMS: atom_id res chain seq x y z
N MET A 1 8.91 43.56 6.81
CA MET A 1 10.09 43.36 5.93
C MET A 1 10.64 41.96 6.15
N ILE A 2 10.69 41.16 5.08
CA ILE A 2 11.32 39.84 5.07
C ILE A 2 12.85 39.97 5.01
N SER A 3 13.58 38.97 5.51
CA SER A 3 15.04 38.95 5.47
C SER A 3 15.55 38.61 4.05
N CYS A 4 16.81 38.93 3.77
CA CYS A 4 17.44 38.60 2.48
C CYS A 4 17.44 37.10 2.19
N ASP A 5 17.61 36.26 3.21
CA ASP A 5 17.63 34.80 3.03
C ASP A 5 16.24 34.28 2.64
N THR A 6 15.19 34.79 3.29
CA THR A 6 13.81 34.47 2.95
C THR A 6 13.44 34.98 1.55
N ALA A 7 13.84 36.20 1.19
CA ALA A 7 13.61 36.74 -0.16
C ALA A 7 14.29 35.89 -1.25
N LYS A 8 15.52 35.42 -0.99
CA LYS A 8 16.26 34.54 -1.91
C LYS A 8 15.59 33.18 -2.07
N SER A 9 15.09 32.57 -0.99
CA SER A 9 14.39 31.28 -1.08
C SER A 9 13.08 31.39 -1.85
N MET A 10 12.37 32.52 -1.71
CA MET A 10 11.10 32.77 -2.40
C MET A 10 11.27 33.24 -3.85
N LEU A 11 12.49 33.52 -4.30
CA LEU A 11 12.74 34.10 -5.62
C LEU A 11 12.36 33.16 -6.76
N SER A 12 12.64 31.86 -6.61
CA SER A 12 12.24 30.83 -7.59
C SER A 12 10.73 30.77 -7.75
N ASP A 13 10.00 30.75 -6.63
CA ASP A 13 8.53 30.71 -6.61
C ASP A 13 7.93 32.01 -7.18
N TYR A 14 8.58 33.15 -6.93
CA TYR A 14 8.21 34.43 -7.53
C TYR A 14 8.32 34.39 -9.06
N MET A 15 9.40 33.82 -9.60
CA MET A 15 9.63 33.67 -11.04
C MET A 15 8.66 32.71 -11.72
N GLU A 16 8.28 31.62 -11.03
CA GLU A 16 7.29 30.63 -11.48
C GLU A 16 5.84 31.11 -11.27
N HIS A 17 5.63 32.29 -10.66
CA HIS A 17 4.33 32.85 -10.32
C HIS A 17 3.47 31.95 -9.42
N THR A 18 4.12 31.22 -8.49
CA THR A 18 3.46 30.29 -7.56
C THR A 18 3.18 30.89 -6.18
N LEU A 19 3.76 32.04 -5.85
CA LEU A 19 3.54 32.75 -4.59
C LEU A 19 2.12 33.31 -4.47
N SER A 20 1.61 33.39 -3.23
CA SER A 20 0.38 34.11 -2.94
C SER A 20 0.55 35.64 -3.15
N PRO A 21 -0.54 36.40 -3.33
CA PRO A 21 -0.47 37.85 -3.56
C PRO A 21 0.27 38.61 -2.44
N ASP A 22 0.07 38.21 -1.19
CA ASP A 22 0.70 38.86 -0.02
C ASP A 22 2.21 38.60 0.04
N GLU A 23 2.61 37.36 -0.24
CA GLU A 23 4.01 36.94 -0.35
C GLU A 23 4.70 37.66 -1.50
N ARG A 24 4.03 37.76 -2.64
CA ARG A 24 4.52 38.47 -3.82
C ARG A 24 4.80 39.93 -3.50
N SER A 25 3.85 40.62 -2.86
CA SER A 25 4.01 42.02 -2.42
C SER A 25 5.20 42.17 -1.47
N SER A 26 5.37 41.23 -0.53
CA SER A 26 6.49 41.24 0.42
C SER A 26 7.85 41.08 -0.26
N VAL A 27 7.94 40.23 -1.29
CA VAL A 27 9.16 40.07 -2.10
C VAL A 27 9.43 41.30 -2.96
N GLU A 28 8.40 41.87 -3.60
CA GLU A 28 8.53 43.09 -4.41
C GLU A 28 8.99 44.29 -3.57
N GLU A 29 8.46 44.45 -2.36
CA GLU A 29 8.93 45.45 -1.40
C GLU A 29 10.41 45.23 -1.09
N HIS A 30 10.82 43.99 -0.79
CA HIS A 30 12.22 43.67 -0.50
C HIS A 30 13.16 43.95 -1.69
N LEU A 31 12.77 43.58 -2.91
CA LEU A 31 13.54 43.85 -4.13
C LEU A 31 13.69 45.35 -4.43
N SER A 32 12.72 46.17 -4.00
CA SER A 32 12.81 47.63 -4.14
C SER A 32 13.82 48.26 -3.17
N GLN A 33 14.07 47.61 -2.03
CA GLN A 33 14.92 48.14 -0.95
C GLN A 33 16.32 47.52 -0.92
N CYS A 34 16.48 46.29 -1.42
CA CYS A 34 17.73 45.53 -1.36
C CYS A 34 18.36 45.37 -2.76
N LEU A 35 19.41 46.15 -3.04
CA LEU A 35 20.10 46.14 -4.33
C LEU A 35 20.75 44.77 -4.66
N GLU A 36 21.25 44.07 -3.64
CA GLU A 36 21.89 42.76 -3.82
C GLU A 36 20.88 41.69 -4.24
N CYS A 37 19.71 41.63 -3.61
CA CYS A 37 18.66 40.69 -4.02
C CYS A 37 18.10 41.05 -5.39
N LYS A 38 18.01 42.34 -5.72
CA LYS A 38 17.62 42.80 -7.06
C LYS A 38 18.61 42.36 -8.13
N ARG A 39 19.93 42.49 -7.90
CA ARG A 39 20.94 41.99 -8.85
C ARG A 39 20.78 40.50 -9.12
N VAL A 40 20.63 39.69 -8.08
CA VAL A 40 20.44 38.25 -8.22
C VAL A 40 19.20 37.94 -9.05
N PHE A 41 18.10 38.65 -8.81
CA PHE A 41 16.88 38.51 -9.61
C PHE A 41 17.11 38.87 -11.08
N ASP A 42 17.72 40.03 -11.35
CA ASP A 42 17.98 40.51 -12.71
C ASP A 42 18.90 39.54 -13.48
N ASP A 43 19.93 38.99 -12.83
CA ASP A 43 20.84 38.01 -13.43
C ASP A 43 20.12 36.71 -13.82
N VAL A 44 19.31 36.17 -12.91
CA VAL A 44 18.56 34.92 -13.16
C VAL A 44 17.46 35.16 -14.21
N ALA A 45 16.79 36.31 -14.18
CA ALA A 45 15.80 36.70 -15.18
C ALA A 45 16.45 36.84 -16.57
N PHE A 46 17.62 37.47 -16.65
CA PHE A 46 18.38 37.60 -17.88
C PHE A 46 18.78 36.24 -18.46
N LEU A 47 19.34 35.34 -17.64
CA LEU A 47 19.70 33.99 -18.07
C LEU A 47 18.48 33.21 -18.55
N THR A 48 17.37 33.26 -17.81
CA THR A 48 16.12 32.59 -18.18
C THR A 48 15.60 33.10 -19.53
N GLN A 49 15.64 34.41 -19.74
CA GLN A 49 15.24 35.00 -21.02
C GLN A 49 16.14 34.56 -22.16
N LYS A 50 17.47 34.51 -21.95
CA LYS A 50 18.42 34.00 -22.95
C LYS A 50 18.15 32.54 -23.29
N LEU A 51 17.90 31.70 -22.29
CA LEU A 51 17.59 30.28 -22.49
C LEU A 51 16.29 30.08 -23.28
N ARG A 52 15.26 30.91 -23.03
CA ARG A 52 13.99 30.87 -23.78
C ARG A 52 14.13 31.26 -25.25
N THR A 53 15.18 32.01 -25.61
CA THR A 53 15.44 32.39 -27.01
C THR A 53 16.20 31.34 -27.82
N LEU A 54 16.61 30.22 -27.20
CA LEU A 54 17.29 29.16 -27.94
C LEU A 54 16.35 28.55 -28.99
N PRO A 55 16.89 28.18 -30.16
CA PRO A 55 16.10 27.52 -31.19
C PRO A 55 15.59 26.17 -30.67
N SER A 56 14.33 25.87 -30.98
CA SER A 56 13.79 24.54 -30.75
C SER A 56 14.45 23.56 -31.72
N ILE A 57 15.06 22.50 -31.18
CA ILE A 57 15.73 21.46 -31.98
C ILE A 57 14.73 20.35 -32.22
N GLN A 58 14.45 20.06 -33.49
CA GLN A 58 13.60 18.93 -33.86
C GLN A 58 14.41 17.63 -33.81
N PRO A 59 13.95 16.60 -33.09
CA PRO A 59 14.62 15.30 -33.10
C PRO A 59 14.55 14.64 -34.49
N SER A 60 15.44 13.68 -34.75
CA SER A 60 15.37 12.88 -35.99
C SER A 60 14.05 12.10 -36.07
N GLU A 61 13.52 11.87 -37.28
CA GLU A 61 12.28 11.12 -37.53
C GLU A 61 12.14 9.79 -36.77
N ASN A 62 13.27 9.09 -36.53
CA ASN A 62 13.29 7.79 -35.86
C ASN A 62 13.53 7.85 -34.34
N PHE A 63 13.59 9.06 -33.75
CA PHE A 63 13.93 9.25 -32.34
C PHE A 63 12.89 8.60 -31.42
N ASP A 64 11.60 8.84 -31.66
CA ASP A 64 10.52 8.32 -30.82
C ASP A 64 10.47 6.78 -30.83
N GLY A 65 10.73 6.17 -31.98
CA GLY A 65 10.81 4.72 -32.12
C GLY A 65 11.96 4.15 -31.29
N GLN A 66 13.16 4.73 -31.41
CA GLN A 66 14.33 4.31 -30.64
C GLN A 66 14.16 4.55 -29.14
N LEU A 67 13.57 5.67 -28.75
CA LEU A 67 13.26 6.00 -27.36
C LEU A 67 12.33 4.95 -26.74
N ARG A 68 11.24 4.60 -27.44
CA ARG A 68 10.29 3.59 -26.99
C ARG A 68 10.93 2.22 -26.81
N LEU A 69 11.76 1.80 -27.77
CA LEU A 69 12.50 0.54 -27.67
C LEU A 69 13.44 0.52 -26.47
N ARG A 70 14.14 1.62 -26.19
CA ARG A 70 15.04 1.72 -25.03
C ARG A 70 14.28 1.70 -23.71
N ILE A 71 13.18 2.44 -23.60
CA ILE A 71 12.33 2.43 -22.41
C ILE A 71 11.81 1.00 -22.16
N ALA A 72 11.24 0.35 -23.17
CA ALA A 72 10.72 -1.02 -23.06
C ALA A 72 11.81 -2.05 -22.70
N GLY A 73 13.00 -1.92 -23.27
CA GLY A 73 14.15 -2.78 -22.96
C GLY A 73 14.59 -2.66 -21.50
N ASN A 74 14.56 -1.45 -20.93
CA ASN A 74 14.93 -1.21 -19.53
C ASN A 74 13.91 -1.77 -18.53
N TYR A 75 12.60 -1.78 -18.87
CA TYR A 75 11.58 -2.43 -18.04
C TYR A 75 11.68 -3.96 -18.05
N SER A 76 12.20 -4.54 -19.12
CA SER A 76 12.27 -5.99 -19.31
C SER A 76 13.39 -6.68 -18.52
N GLN A 77 14.31 -5.92 -17.92
CA GLN A 77 15.42 -6.49 -17.13
C GLN A 77 15.12 -6.66 -15.64
N ALA A 78 13.93 -6.23 -15.16
CA ALA A 78 13.59 -6.25 -13.74
C ALA A 78 12.79 -7.49 -13.27
N SER A 79 12.66 -8.54 -14.09
CA SER A 79 11.98 -9.78 -13.68
C SER A 79 12.88 -10.99 -13.86
N HIS A 80 13.81 -11.19 -12.92
CA HIS A 80 14.34 -12.54 -12.72
C HIS A 80 13.19 -13.45 -12.26
N PRO A 81 12.87 -14.55 -12.96
CA PRO A 81 11.89 -15.50 -12.47
C PRO A 81 12.46 -16.15 -11.22
N VAL A 82 11.97 -15.74 -10.05
CA VAL A 82 12.18 -16.49 -8.81
C VAL A 82 11.37 -17.77 -8.89
N VAL A 83 11.97 -18.82 -9.45
CA VAL A 83 11.39 -20.17 -9.39
C VAL A 83 11.36 -20.59 -7.92
N SER A 84 10.21 -20.34 -7.29
CA SER A 84 9.93 -20.69 -5.91
C SER A 84 9.84 -22.22 -5.79
N ARG A 85 10.95 -22.85 -5.37
CA ARG A 85 11.06 -24.29 -5.06
C ARG A 85 10.20 -24.78 -3.89
N LYS A 86 9.25 -23.99 -3.38
CA LYS A 86 8.45 -24.30 -2.18
C LYS A 86 7.24 -25.21 -2.42
N GLY A 87 7.07 -25.77 -3.62
CA GLY A 87 5.90 -26.59 -3.97
C GLY A 87 6.04 -28.11 -3.81
N PHE A 88 7.23 -28.68 -3.61
CA PHE A 88 7.42 -30.14 -3.77
C PHE A 88 7.48 -30.96 -2.46
N THR A 89 7.46 -30.35 -1.28
CA THR A 89 7.73 -31.07 -0.01
C THR A 89 6.49 -31.51 0.79
N PHE A 90 5.26 -31.22 0.36
CA PHE A 90 4.04 -31.53 1.15
C PHE A 90 3.25 -32.77 0.70
N GLY A 91 3.65 -33.45 -0.37
CA GLY A 91 2.90 -34.60 -0.90
C GLY A 91 2.94 -35.89 -0.07
N LEU A 92 3.91 -36.05 0.85
CA LEU A 92 4.16 -37.32 1.56
C LEU A 92 3.49 -37.40 2.94
N SER A 93 3.18 -36.28 3.59
CA SER A 93 2.63 -36.28 4.96
C SER A 93 1.11 -36.53 5.02
N GLY A 94 0.36 -36.19 3.96
CA GLY A 94 -1.10 -36.39 3.93
C GLY A 94 -1.51 -37.85 3.79
N ALA A 95 -0.80 -38.62 2.96
CA ALA A 95 -1.13 -40.01 2.70
C ALA A 95 -0.94 -40.92 3.92
N ALA A 96 0.07 -40.65 4.75
CA ALA A 96 0.32 -41.41 5.98
C ALA A 96 -0.82 -41.23 7.00
N LEU A 97 -1.30 -39.99 7.18
CA LEU A 97 -2.43 -39.73 8.07
C LEU A 97 -3.72 -40.38 7.60
N ILE A 98 -4.00 -40.32 6.29
CA ILE A 98 -5.17 -40.99 5.71
C ILE A 98 -5.08 -42.50 5.95
N ALA A 99 -3.93 -43.13 5.67
CA ALA A 99 -3.72 -44.56 5.87
C ALA A 99 -3.96 -45.00 7.32
N VAL A 100 -3.41 -44.26 8.30
CA VAL A 100 -3.59 -44.55 9.74
C VAL A 100 -5.06 -44.42 10.15
N ILE A 101 -5.78 -43.40 9.68
CA ILE A 101 -7.20 -43.23 9.99
C ILE A 101 -8.03 -44.38 9.39
N THR A 102 -7.81 -44.75 8.12
CA THR A 102 -8.50 -45.91 7.53
C THR A 102 -8.20 -47.22 8.27
N PHE A 103 -6.95 -47.44 8.68
CA PHE A 103 -6.58 -48.64 9.43
C PHE A 103 -7.26 -48.69 10.80
N PHE A 104 -7.33 -47.56 11.50
CA PHE A 104 -8.03 -47.48 12.79
C PHE A 104 -9.53 -47.76 12.63
N VAL A 105 -10.18 -47.17 11.63
CA VAL A 105 -11.62 -47.40 11.36
C VAL A 105 -11.91 -48.87 11.02
N LEU A 106 -11.04 -49.55 10.27
CA LEU A 106 -11.22 -50.96 9.91
C LEU A 106 -10.96 -51.91 11.08
N THR A 107 -10.02 -51.58 11.97
CA THR A 107 -9.71 -52.43 13.13
C THR A 107 -10.71 -52.25 14.28
N THR A 108 -11.24 -51.05 14.50
CA THR A 108 -12.20 -50.79 15.60
C THR A 108 -13.65 -51.18 15.28
N ASN A 109 -14.01 -51.33 14.00
CA ASN A 109 -15.37 -51.72 13.57
C ASN A 109 -15.55 -53.22 13.33
N SER A 110 -14.66 -54.10 13.81
CA SER A 110 -14.94 -55.54 13.74
C SER A 110 -16.14 -55.87 14.65
N PRO A 111 -17.33 -56.17 14.11
CA PRO A 111 -18.50 -56.41 14.93
C PRO A 111 -18.35 -57.80 15.55
N GLU A 112 -18.32 -57.85 16.89
CA GLU A 112 -18.34 -59.09 17.65
C GLU A 112 -19.63 -59.87 17.30
N PRO A 113 -19.55 -61.16 16.92
CA PRO A 113 -20.72 -61.91 16.49
C PRO A 113 -21.60 -62.24 17.71
N GLN A 114 -22.71 -61.51 17.87
CA GLN A 114 -23.70 -61.81 18.90
C GLN A 114 -24.66 -62.92 18.42
N PRO A 115 -24.97 -63.91 19.28
CA PRO A 115 -25.86 -65.02 18.95
C PRO A 115 -27.36 -64.59 18.95
N LEU A 116 -28.14 -65.35 18.18
CA LEU A 116 -29.54 -65.19 17.81
C LEU A 116 -30.58 -65.10 18.98
N ILE A 117 -31.49 -64.09 18.91
CA ILE A 117 -32.93 -63.97 19.32
C ILE A 117 -33.28 -64.15 20.84
N GLN A 118 -34.04 -63.30 21.57
CA GLN A 118 -35.51 -62.97 21.56
C GLN A 118 -35.87 -61.82 22.60
N PRO A 119 -37.16 -61.49 22.92
CA PRO A 119 -37.95 -60.36 22.39
C PRO A 119 -38.40 -59.31 23.44
N ALA A 120 -39.17 -58.32 22.97
CA ALA A 120 -39.60 -57.08 23.62
C ALA A 120 -40.57 -57.18 24.82
N SER A 121 -40.32 -56.39 25.88
CA SER A 121 -41.33 -55.62 26.65
C SER A 121 -40.59 -54.64 27.58
N ASN A 122 -41.04 -53.38 27.68
CA ASN A 122 -40.78 -52.36 28.73
C ASN A 122 -40.77 -50.89 28.24
N GLN A 123 -41.41 -50.54 27.12
CA GLN A 123 -41.57 -49.15 26.68
C GLN A 123 -42.76 -48.39 27.32
N VAL A 124 -42.98 -48.45 28.64
CA VAL A 124 -44.15 -47.77 29.26
C VAL A 124 -43.83 -46.70 30.32
N ILE A 125 -42.64 -46.63 30.91
CA ILE A 125 -42.51 -45.87 32.18
C ILE A 125 -41.98 -44.42 32.05
N ASN A 126 -41.26 -44.03 31.00
CA ASN A 126 -40.43 -42.81 31.07
C ASN A 126 -40.96 -41.55 30.37
N ARG A 127 -42.26 -41.50 30.02
CA ARG A 127 -42.85 -40.37 29.29
C ARG A 127 -43.36 -39.21 30.15
N ALA A 128 -43.17 -39.25 31.48
CA ALA A 128 -43.78 -38.30 32.42
C ALA A 128 -42.91 -37.08 32.84
N ASN A 129 -41.64 -36.99 32.45
CA ASN A 129 -40.72 -35.95 32.99
C ASN A 129 -40.41 -34.76 32.06
N GLN A 130 -41.20 -34.52 31.00
CA GLN A 130 -40.92 -33.45 30.02
C GLN A 130 -41.83 -32.21 30.09
N ILE A 131 -42.36 -31.84 31.27
CA ILE A 131 -43.21 -30.64 31.39
C ILE A 131 -42.76 -29.77 32.56
N ALA A 132 -41.78 -28.87 32.34
CA ALA A 132 -41.61 -27.60 33.07
C ALA A 132 -40.50 -26.73 32.42
N SER A 133 -40.93 -25.67 31.73
CA SER A 133 -40.19 -24.52 31.15
C SER A 133 -39.78 -23.47 32.24
N PRO A 134 -39.35 -22.19 32.01
CA PRO A 134 -39.06 -21.38 30.78
C PRO A 134 -37.82 -20.40 30.81
N ILE A 135 -37.44 -19.87 29.61
CA ILE A 135 -37.06 -18.48 29.14
C ILE A 135 -36.16 -17.54 30.00
N ALA A 136 -35.10 -16.93 29.39
CA ALA A 136 -34.85 -15.45 29.24
C ALA A 136 -33.37 -14.93 29.22
N HIS A 137 -32.99 -14.27 28.11
CA HIS A 137 -32.31 -12.95 27.92
C HIS A 137 -31.13 -12.39 28.78
N SER A 138 -30.09 -11.86 28.09
CA SER A 138 -29.31 -10.58 28.27
C SER A 138 -27.86 -10.77 27.72
N LYS A 139 -27.26 -9.99 26.81
CA LYS A 139 -26.99 -8.54 26.59
C LYS A 139 -25.85 -7.98 27.45
N GLU A 140 -24.64 -7.85 26.88
CA GLU A 140 -23.47 -7.00 27.28
C GLU A 140 -22.37 -7.22 26.19
N LEU A 141 -21.45 -6.33 25.75
CA LEU A 141 -20.92 -5.06 26.27
C LEU A 141 -20.03 -4.31 25.23
N GLN A 142 -20.12 -2.97 25.21
CA GLN A 142 -19.09 -1.88 25.08
C GLN A 142 -17.94 -1.99 24.03
N SER A 143 -17.63 -1.02 23.15
CA SER A 143 -17.39 0.44 23.20
C SER A 143 -16.01 0.91 23.72
N ALA A 144 -15.24 1.52 22.79
CA ALA A 144 -14.24 2.60 22.91
C ALA A 144 -12.82 2.32 23.45
N SER A 145 -11.78 2.85 22.76
CA SER A 145 -10.96 3.99 23.24
C SER A 145 -9.56 4.14 22.59
N THR A 146 -9.21 5.40 22.23
CA THR A 146 -7.90 6.11 22.23
C THR A 146 -6.67 5.56 21.48
N ALA A 147 -5.63 6.30 21.08
CA ALA A 147 -5.35 7.71 20.78
C ALA A 147 -3.92 7.78 20.15
N LYS A 148 -3.72 8.77 19.27
CA LYS A 148 -2.52 9.64 19.11
C LYS A 148 -1.12 9.00 19.26
N LEU A 149 -0.37 8.93 18.14
CA LEU A 149 1.10 8.87 18.18
C LEU A 149 1.70 9.94 17.26
N ALA A 150 2.55 10.77 17.85
CA ALA A 150 3.37 11.78 17.19
C ALA A 150 4.38 11.12 16.25
N ASN A 151 4.53 11.64 15.03
CA ASN A 151 5.57 11.20 14.10
C ASN A 151 6.70 12.22 14.11
N SER A 152 7.79 11.86 14.77
CA SER A 152 9.07 12.56 14.76
C SER A 152 10.08 11.62 14.12
N ASN A 153 10.39 11.84 12.85
CA ASN A 153 11.48 11.20 12.12
C ASN A 153 12.06 12.22 11.11
N ASP A 154 12.79 13.19 11.64
CA ASP A 154 13.79 13.94 10.89
C ASP A 154 15.15 13.32 11.24
N SER A 155 15.68 12.52 10.33
CA SER A 155 17.02 11.95 10.41
C SER A 155 17.50 11.65 8.99
N LEU A 156 18.53 12.38 8.60
CA LEU A 156 19.27 12.32 7.33
C LEU A 156 20.02 10.99 7.17
N THR A 157 19.27 9.90 7.08
CA THR A 157 19.75 8.57 6.68
C THR A 157 18.64 7.89 5.90
N GLU A 158 18.36 8.37 4.69
CA GLU A 158 17.52 7.62 3.76
C GLU A 158 18.40 6.68 2.94
N GLN A 159 18.46 5.42 3.38
CA GLN A 159 18.47 4.32 2.42
C GLN A 159 17.21 4.47 1.55
N PRO A 160 17.28 4.23 0.23
CA PRO A 160 16.14 4.45 -0.66
C PRO A 160 14.96 3.65 -0.13
N GLN A 161 13.93 4.35 0.37
CA GLN A 161 12.70 3.71 0.78
C GLN A 161 12.16 2.97 -0.46
N LYS A 162 12.02 1.66 -0.32
CA LYS A 162 11.31 0.85 -1.32
C LYS A 162 9.89 1.38 -1.39
N VAL A 163 9.63 2.23 -2.39
CA VAL A 163 8.28 2.66 -2.72
C VAL A 163 7.46 1.40 -2.95
N ASN A 164 6.45 1.19 -2.10
CA ASN A 164 5.53 0.08 -2.24
C ASN A 164 4.67 0.35 -3.48
N GLN A 165 5.01 -0.32 -4.58
CA GLN A 165 4.39 -0.14 -5.90
C GLN A 165 2.88 -0.42 -5.88
N ASN A 166 2.37 -1.08 -4.83
CA ASN A 166 0.95 -1.39 -4.69
C ASN A 166 0.09 -0.16 -4.34
N ASN A 167 0.70 0.98 -4.00
CA ASN A 167 0.00 2.23 -3.68
C ASN A 167 0.15 3.34 -4.73
N ILE A 168 0.77 3.05 -5.87
CA ILE A 168 0.93 4.04 -6.95
C ILE A 168 -0.31 3.97 -7.83
N LYS A 169 -1.30 4.85 -7.57
CA LYS A 169 -2.50 4.95 -8.41
C LYS A 169 -2.16 5.74 -9.67
N LEU A 170 -2.18 5.10 -10.84
CA LEU A 170 -2.00 5.78 -12.13
C LEU A 170 -3.16 6.77 -12.36
N VAL A 171 -2.83 7.95 -12.88
CA VAL A 171 -3.75 9.11 -13.09
C VAL A 171 -4.96 8.75 -13.96
N ASP A 172 -4.88 7.68 -14.76
CA ASP A 172 -5.98 7.23 -15.64
C ASP A 172 -7.13 6.51 -14.91
N GLN A 173 -7.02 6.27 -13.59
CA GLN A 173 -8.04 5.57 -12.78
C GLN A 173 -9.13 6.49 -12.20
N VAL A 174 -9.29 7.71 -12.73
CA VAL A 174 -10.41 8.60 -12.38
C VAL A 174 -11.25 8.88 -13.62
N LYS A 175 -12.15 7.95 -13.95
CA LYS A 175 -13.28 8.22 -14.83
C LYS A 175 -14.47 7.33 -14.48
N ASN A 176 -15.39 7.87 -13.68
CA ASN A 176 -16.84 7.90 -13.90
C ASN A 176 -17.52 8.63 -12.76
#